data_AF-A0A7X5X904-F1
#
_entry.id   AF-A0A7X5X904-F1
#
_cell.length_a   1.000
_cell.length_b   1.000
_cell.length_c   1.000
_cell.angle_alpha   90.00
_cell.angle_beta   90.00
_cell.angle_gamma   90.00
#
_symmetry.space_group_name_H-M   'P 1'
#
loop_
_entity.id
_entity.type
_entity.pdbx_description
1 polymer ?
#
loop_
_entity_poly.entity_id
_entity_poly.type
_entity_poly.pdbx_seq_one_letter_code
_entity_poly.pdbx_strand_id
1 'polypeptide(L)'
;MVSTGKRAVTLGFLGTGDVAPELVCDTLNSHFNFGSMDADGYFGPSAEYDLTVYLPAGETVTSSGTHAACEWAIRCELAYQVLWDQTGNQYTPDLLGSTDQPEDVISVEDVTTAMIERLSAQDNTMLLVLGNGEGQLDDPTAEAAAEALRAEIPVYDLSRALLEVTWCHLPDHEPPQTPAPDSEDDGELALVPADAPDVTLSASEATIVTAAFSKAEQLLDLIGTDVMTRIETVRESLIHGRSLLAPKPETAVEDGDEPKKTKLEIFNPTTGQWEAAGRGRPPKNAQKRRVPA
;
A
#
# COMPACT_ATOMS: atom_id res chain seq x y z
N MET A 1 22.49 -10.16 28.84
CA MET A 1 21.72 -8.95 28.51
C MET A 1 21.90 -8.72 27.02
N VAL A 2 20.97 -9.22 26.21
CA VAL A 2 20.96 -8.91 24.78
C VAL A 2 20.39 -7.52 24.68
N SER A 3 21.17 -6.56 24.20
CA SER A 3 20.65 -5.25 23.80
C SER A 3 19.63 -5.54 22.71
N THR A 4 18.34 -5.42 23.02
CA THR A 4 17.26 -5.34 22.04
C THR A 4 17.40 -3.98 21.36
N GLY A 5 18.39 -3.86 20.48
CA GLY A 5 18.57 -2.68 19.64
C GLY A 5 17.42 -2.64 18.64
N LYS A 6 16.80 -1.46 18.50
CA LYS A 6 15.85 -1.20 17.41
C LYS A 6 16.56 -1.39 16.08
N ARG A 7 15.83 -1.89 15.07
CA ARG A 7 16.33 -2.02 13.70
C ARG A 7 16.26 -0.65 13.04
N ALA A 8 17.41 -0.11 12.66
CA ALA A 8 17.47 1.10 11.84
C ALA A 8 16.93 0.79 10.45
N VAL A 9 15.97 1.58 9.97
CA VAL A 9 15.36 1.46 8.64
C VAL A 9 15.23 2.85 8.03
N THR A 10 15.62 2.99 6.77
CA THR A 10 15.48 4.25 6.04
C THR A 10 14.39 4.15 4.98
N LEU A 11 13.43 5.06 5.02
CA LEU A 11 12.28 5.10 4.12
C LEU A 11 12.44 6.25 3.14
N GLY A 12 12.25 5.99 1.85
CA GLY A 12 12.03 7.05 0.86
C GLY A 12 10.60 7.00 0.36
N PHE A 13 9.97 8.15 0.16
CA PHE A 13 8.63 8.23 -0.41
C PHE A 13 8.68 8.82 -1.81
N LEU A 14 7.98 8.21 -2.77
CA LEU A 14 7.82 8.77 -4.11
C LEU A 14 6.41 8.52 -4.64
N GLY A 15 5.99 9.37 -5.56
CA GLY A 15 4.79 9.15 -6.38
C GLY A 15 3.68 10.18 -6.18
N THR A 16 2.83 10.23 -7.20
CA THR A 16 1.80 11.25 -7.37
C THR A 16 0.42 10.83 -6.83
N GLY A 17 0.34 9.62 -6.27
CA GLY A 17 -0.90 9.01 -5.83
C GLY A 17 -1.76 9.87 -4.92
N ASP A 18 -3.03 10.05 -5.30
CA ASP A 18 -4.05 10.65 -4.45
C ASP A 18 -4.61 9.60 -3.50
N VAL A 19 -3.81 9.27 -2.49
CA VAL A 19 -4.12 8.25 -1.48
C VAL A 19 -4.73 8.91 -0.25
N ALA A 20 -5.78 8.29 0.30
CA ALA A 20 -6.40 8.77 1.53
C ALA A 20 -5.35 8.83 2.68
N PRO A 21 -5.20 9.97 3.37
CA PRO A 21 -4.22 10.11 4.45
C PRO A 21 -4.35 9.07 5.56
N GLU A 22 -5.58 8.64 5.86
CA GLU A 22 -5.84 7.61 6.86
C GLU A 22 -5.25 6.25 6.44
N LEU A 23 -5.32 5.90 5.15
CA LEU A 23 -4.74 4.65 4.66
C LEU A 23 -3.21 4.65 4.81
N VAL A 24 -2.57 5.77 4.47
CA VAL A 24 -1.12 5.96 4.63
C VAL A 24 -0.72 5.78 6.10
N CYS A 25 -1.38 6.50 7.00
CA CYS A 25 -1.10 6.44 8.44
C CYS A 25 -1.34 5.03 9.01
N ASP A 26 -2.51 4.43 8.75
CA ASP A 26 -2.87 3.12 9.28
C ASP A 26 -1.93 2.02 8.79
N THR A 27 -1.55 2.06 7.51
CA THR A 27 -0.63 1.08 6.92
C THR A 27 0.76 1.18 7.54
N LEU A 28 1.33 2.39 7.62
CA LEU A 28 2.66 2.60 8.18
C LEU A 28 2.70 2.27 9.67
N ASN A 29 1.69 2.67 10.44
CA ASN A 29 1.62 2.38 11.87
C ASN A 29 1.50 0.89 12.15
N SER A 30 0.66 0.19 11.38
CA SER A 30 0.50 -1.27 11.48
C SER A 30 1.81 -1.99 11.14
N HIS A 31 2.48 -1.59 10.07
CA HIS A 31 3.71 -2.24 9.60
C HIS A 31 4.89 -2.03 10.55
N PHE A 32 5.11 -0.79 11.01
CA PHE A 32 6.24 -0.43 11.86
C PHE A 32 5.93 -0.52 13.37
N ASN A 33 4.78 -1.12 13.72
CA ASN A 33 4.38 -1.41 15.09
C ASN A 33 4.41 -0.16 16.00
N PHE A 34 3.86 0.95 15.49
CA PHE A 34 3.61 2.13 16.32
C PHE A 34 2.40 1.90 17.21
N GLY A 35 2.44 2.50 18.40
CA GLY A 35 1.35 2.38 19.37
C GLY A 35 0.07 3.08 18.92
N SER A 36 -0.96 3.05 19.77
CA SER A 36 -2.14 3.89 19.53
C SER A 36 -1.79 5.38 19.66
N MET A 37 -2.49 6.19 18.87
CA MET A 37 -2.42 7.64 18.94
C MET A 37 -2.87 8.15 20.31
N ASP A 38 -2.15 9.13 20.87
CA ASP A 38 -2.50 9.77 22.13
C ASP A 38 -3.60 10.84 21.95
N ALA A 39 -3.89 11.58 23.03
CA ALA A 39 -4.93 12.61 23.02
C ALA A 39 -4.57 13.83 22.16
N ASP A 40 -3.28 14.04 21.89
CA ASP A 40 -2.76 15.18 21.14
C ASP A 40 -2.53 14.84 19.65
N GLY A 41 -2.74 13.57 19.26
CA GLY A 41 -2.64 13.12 17.89
C GLY A 41 -1.29 12.51 17.52
N TYR A 42 -0.43 12.24 18.50
CA TYR A 42 0.91 11.68 18.30
C TYR A 42 0.94 10.18 18.55
N PHE A 43 1.82 9.48 17.84
CA PHE A 43 2.05 8.05 18.02
C PHE A 43 3.23 7.83 18.98
N GLY A 44 3.08 6.87 19.90
CA GLY A 44 4.22 6.43 20.70
C GLY A 44 5.30 5.79 19.83
N PRO A 45 6.59 5.85 20.22
CA PRO A 45 7.69 5.40 19.40
C PRO A 45 7.59 3.90 19.09
N SER A 46 8.02 3.50 17.89
CA SER A 46 8.08 2.08 17.53
C SER A 46 8.94 1.30 18.53
N ALA A 47 8.42 0.14 18.96
CA ALA A 47 9.15 -0.76 19.86
C ALA A 47 10.31 -1.49 19.16
N GLU A 48 10.27 -1.58 17.83
CA GLU A 48 11.13 -2.45 17.03
C GLU A 48 12.04 -1.69 16.07
N TYR A 49 11.63 -0.49 15.63
CA TYR A 49 12.29 0.23 14.55
C TYR A 49 12.76 1.62 14.97
N ASP A 50 13.90 2.01 14.41
CA ASP A 50 14.40 3.37 14.42
C ASP A 50 14.36 3.88 12.97
N LEU A 51 13.46 4.80 12.68
CA LEU A 51 13.11 5.17 11.31
C LEU A 51 13.72 6.53 10.95
N THR A 52 14.35 6.58 9.79
CA THR A 52 14.73 7.84 9.11
C THR A 52 13.96 7.94 7.81
N VAL A 53 13.43 9.12 7.50
CA VAL A 53 12.53 9.33 6.36
C VAL A 53 13.08 10.36 5.38
N TYR A 54 12.98 10.08 4.08
CA TYR A 54 13.18 11.04 3.00
C TYR A 54 11.85 11.34 2.31
N LEU A 55 11.49 12.63 2.25
CA LEU A 55 10.25 13.12 1.65
C LEU A 55 10.54 13.93 0.38
N PRO A 56 9.73 13.76 -0.68
CA PRO A 56 9.90 14.50 -1.92
C PRO A 56 9.15 15.84 -1.90
N ALA A 57 9.83 16.91 -2.30
CA ALA A 57 9.27 18.23 -2.50
C ALA A 57 9.48 18.70 -3.95
N GLY A 58 8.40 19.00 -4.65
CA GLY A 58 8.46 19.52 -6.02
C GLY A 58 7.08 19.54 -6.68
N GLU A 59 6.99 20.18 -7.84
CA GLU A 59 5.74 20.35 -8.59
C GLU A 59 5.13 19.00 -8.98
N THR A 60 5.96 18.06 -9.43
CA THR A 60 5.56 16.76 -9.97
C THR A 60 5.66 15.60 -8.98
N VAL A 61 6.36 15.78 -7.85
CA VAL A 61 6.65 14.70 -6.90
C VAL A 61 5.92 14.84 -5.57
N THR A 62 5.36 16.02 -5.27
CA THR A 62 4.54 16.22 -4.06
C THR A 62 3.07 15.98 -4.34
N SER A 63 2.49 15.01 -3.65
CA SER A 63 1.07 14.63 -3.69
C SER A 63 0.43 14.69 -2.30
N SER A 64 -0.91 14.55 -2.24
CA SER A 64 -1.64 14.36 -0.98
C SER A 64 -1.12 13.15 -0.19
N GLY A 65 -0.74 12.07 -0.87
CA GLY A 65 -0.12 10.89 -0.24
C GLY A 65 1.23 11.20 0.40
N THR A 66 2.12 11.92 -0.30
CA THR A 66 3.42 12.32 0.27
C THR A 66 3.26 13.34 1.40
N HIS A 67 2.26 14.22 1.33
CA HIS A 67 1.91 15.13 2.41
C HIS A 67 1.39 14.35 3.64
N ALA A 68 0.57 13.33 3.44
CA ALA A 68 0.12 12.45 4.53
C ALA A 68 1.28 11.67 5.16
N ALA A 69 2.26 11.24 4.36
CA ALA A 69 3.48 10.61 4.87
C ALA A 69 4.32 11.60 5.71
N CYS A 70 4.37 12.87 5.31
CA CYS A 70 4.99 13.94 6.09
C CYS A 70 4.28 14.13 7.44
N GLU A 71 2.95 14.29 7.43
CA GLU A 71 2.17 14.40 8.68
C GLU A 71 2.37 13.20 9.59
N TRP A 72 2.40 11.99 9.02
CA TRP A 72 2.68 10.77 9.77
C TRP A 72 4.07 10.81 10.41
N ALA A 73 5.11 11.19 9.67
CA ALA A 73 6.47 11.28 10.20
C ALA A 73 6.56 12.28 11.37
N ILE A 74 5.87 13.41 11.27
CA ILE A 74 5.78 14.42 12.35
C ILE A 74 5.04 13.87 13.57
N ARG A 75 3.88 13.23 13.38
CA ARG A 75 3.09 12.63 14.47
C ARG A 75 3.82 11.48 15.16
N CYS A 76 4.74 10.83 14.47
CA CYS A 76 5.60 9.78 15.01
C CYS A 76 6.94 10.30 15.58
N GLU A 77 7.17 11.62 15.54
CA GLU A 77 8.43 12.27 15.96
C GLU A 77 9.68 11.66 15.29
N LEU A 78 9.58 11.33 13.99
CA LEU A 78 10.67 10.71 13.24
C LEU A 78 11.69 11.73 12.77
N ALA A 79 12.94 11.29 12.60
CA ALA A 79 13.92 12.06 11.84
C ALA A 79 13.55 12.01 10.36
N TYR A 80 13.39 13.17 9.72
CA TYR A 80 13.12 13.24 8.30
C TYR A 80 13.88 14.35 7.60
N GLN A 81 14.17 14.14 6.32
CA GLN A 81 14.77 15.14 5.43
C GLN A 81 13.90 15.29 4.19
N VAL A 82 13.80 16.52 3.69
CA VAL A 82 13.03 16.88 2.51
C VAL A 82 13.98 17.12 1.34
N LEU A 83 13.78 16.39 0.24
CA LEU A 83 14.51 16.58 -1.00
C LEU A 83 13.70 17.49 -1.91
N TRP A 84 14.22 18.68 -2.21
CA TRP A 84 13.49 19.74 -2.90
C TRP A 84 14.15 20.13 -4.23
N ASP A 85 13.41 19.98 -5.34
CA ASP A 85 13.86 20.38 -6.69
C ASP A 85 13.73 21.88 -7.00
N GLN A 86 13.40 22.71 -6.00
CA GLN A 86 13.16 24.14 -6.16
C GLN A 86 11.92 24.52 -6.98
N THR A 87 11.12 23.53 -7.39
CA THR A 87 9.78 23.70 -7.93
C THR A 87 8.74 23.47 -6.84
N GLY A 88 7.46 23.71 -7.11
CA GLY A 88 6.45 23.49 -6.09
C GLY A 88 5.02 23.60 -6.59
N ASN A 89 4.15 22.92 -5.86
CA ASN A 89 2.71 22.95 -6.05
C ASN A 89 2.01 23.39 -4.76
N GLN A 90 0.70 23.17 -4.65
CA GLN A 90 -0.10 23.61 -3.51
C GLN A 90 0.26 22.95 -2.17
N TYR A 91 0.91 21.78 -2.18
CA TYR A 91 1.31 21.04 -0.97
C TYR A 91 2.77 21.31 -0.55
N THR A 92 3.60 21.79 -1.48
CA THR A 92 5.03 22.04 -1.23
C THR A 92 5.27 23.05 -0.09
N PRO A 93 4.54 24.18 0.02
CA PRO A 93 4.73 25.12 1.13
C PRO A 93 4.50 24.50 2.51
N ASP A 94 3.49 23.64 2.64
CA ASP A 94 3.16 22.98 3.91
C ASP A 94 4.23 21.95 4.27
N LEU A 95 4.70 21.17 3.28
CA LEU A 95 5.77 20.19 3.48
C LEU A 95 7.10 20.85 3.86
N LEU A 96 7.49 21.94 3.18
CA LEU A 96 8.69 22.72 3.53
C LEU A 96 8.53 23.44 4.88
N GLY A 97 7.36 23.99 5.14
CA GLY A 97 7.04 24.69 6.40
C GLY A 97 6.95 23.78 7.62
N SER A 98 6.85 22.46 7.41
CA SER A 98 6.87 21.47 8.49
C SER A 98 8.26 21.28 9.11
N THR A 99 9.32 21.58 8.36
CA THR A 99 10.70 21.39 8.85
C THR A 99 11.09 22.47 9.85
N ASP A 100 11.47 22.07 11.05
CA ASP A 100 11.94 22.99 12.10
C ASP A 100 13.36 23.53 11.82
N GLN A 101 14.15 22.77 11.06
CA GLN A 101 15.55 23.06 10.76
C GLN A 101 15.76 23.24 9.25
N PRO A 102 16.28 24.39 8.80
CA PRO A 102 16.56 24.63 7.39
C PRO A 102 17.51 23.60 6.76
N GLU A 103 18.40 23.00 7.55
CA GLU A 103 19.32 21.95 7.11
C GLU A 103 18.64 20.61 6.75
N ASP A 104 17.41 20.39 7.21
CA ASP A 104 16.63 19.20 6.85
C ASP A 104 16.00 19.33 5.45
N VAL A 105 16.05 20.52 4.85
CA VAL A 105 15.65 20.77 3.45
C VAL A 105 16.87 20.77 2.55
N ILE A 106 16.94 19.79 1.65
CA ILE A 106 18.07 19.56 0.76
C ILE A 106 17.66 19.91 -0.67
N SER A 107 18.23 20.98 -1.22
CA SER A 107 18.05 21.32 -2.62
C SER A 107 18.75 20.32 -3.53
N VAL A 108 18.03 19.79 -4.50
CA VAL A 108 18.50 18.82 -5.50
C VAL A 108 18.05 19.24 -6.90
N GLU A 109 18.67 18.71 -7.95
CA GLU A 109 18.22 18.94 -9.33
C GLU A 109 17.08 17.99 -9.72
N ASP A 110 17.17 16.74 -9.27
CA ASP A 110 16.21 15.69 -9.50
C ASP A 110 15.94 14.95 -8.18
N VAL A 111 14.70 15.02 -7.70
CA VAL A 111 14.28 14.37 -6.44
C VAL A 111 14.37 12.86 -6.53
N THR A 112 13.97 12.25 -7.64
CA THR A 112 13.96 10.80 -7.83
C THR A 112 15.38 10.27 -7.78
N THR A 113 16.27 10.85 -8.57
CA THR A 113 17.69 10.46 -8.60
C THR A 113 18.32 10.61 -7.22
N ALA A 114 18.14 11.77 -6.57
CA ALA A 114 18.70 12.02 -5.24
C ALA A 114 18.12 11.10 -4.16
N MET A 115 16.84 10.72 -4.26
CA MET A 115 16.20 9.77 -3.36
C MET A 115 16.88 8.40 -3.46
N ILE A 116 17.04 7.89 -4.68
CA ILE A 116 17.63 6.57 -4.93
C ILE A 116 19.11 6.55 -4.49
N GLU A 117 19.88 7.59 -4.79
CA GLU A 117 21.27 7.71 -4.33
C GLU A 117 21.39 7.67 -2.81
N ARG A 118 20.50 8.36 -2.10
CA ARG A 118 20.49 8.39 -0.63
C ARG A 118 20.07 7.07 -0.03
N LEU A 119 19.04 6.41 -0.58
CA LEU A 119 18.63 5.09 -0.13
C LEU A 119 19.71 4.04 -0.40
N SER A 120 20.42 4.14 -1.52
CA SER A 120 21.54 3.22 -1.85
C SER A 120 22.74 3.39 -0.92
N ALA A 121 22.88 4.56 -0.28
CA ALA A 121 24.00 4.86 0.63
C ALA A 121 23.74 4.44 2.08
N GLN A 122 22.57 3.90 2.40
CA GLN A 122 22.19 3.46 3.75
C GLN A 122 21.96 1.95 3.79
N ASP A 123 22.05 1.37 4.98
CA ASP A 123 21.65 -0.02 5.22
C ASP A 123 20.15 -0.10 5.53
N ASN A 124 19.51 -1.23 5.19
CA ASN A 124 18.09 -1.51 5.45
C ASN A 124 17.16 -0.40 4.93
N THR A 125 17.17 -0.20 3.63
CA THR A 125 16.34 0.82 2.97
C THR A 125 15.13 0.22 2.29
N MET A 126 14.11 1.05 2.09
CA MET A 126 12.99 0.73 1.22
C MET A 126 12.45 1.99 0.57
N LEU A 127 12.03 1.85 -0.68
CA LEU A 127 11.29 2.87 -1.41
C LEU A 127 9.79 2.58 -1.30
N LEU A 128 9.04 3.55 -0.81
CA LEU A 128 7.59 3.51 -0.70
C LEU A 128 6.99 4.34 -1.83
N VAL A 129 6.34 3.67 -2.76
CA VAL A 129 5.70 4.31 -3.93
C VAL A 129 4.21 4.49 -3.70
N LEU A 130 3.65 5.56 -4.27
CA LEU A 130 2.24 5.91 -4.21
C LEU A 130 1.64 5.87 -5.61
N GLY A 131 0.93 4.78 -5.92
CA GLY A 131 0.14 4.66 -7.14
C GLY A 131 -1.08 5.59 -7.18
N ASN A 132 -1.62 5.79 -8.37
CA ASN A 132 -2.85 6.55 -8.58
C ASN A 132 -4.07 5.87 -7.91
N GLY A 133 -5.25 6.50 -7.97
CA GLY A 133 -6.47 5.98 -7.33
C GLY A 133 -6.94 4.58 -7.80
N GLU A 134 -6.34 4.03 -8.87
CA GLU A 134 -6.59 2.67 -9.37
C GLU A 134 -5.47 1.68 -8.97
N GLY A 135 -4.47 2.12 -8.21
CA GLY A 135 -3.32 1.31 -7.79
C GLY A 135 -2.32 1.05 -8.92
N GLN A 136 -2.32 1.91 -9.95
CA GLN A 136 -1.32 1.89 -11.02
C GLN A 136 -0.25 2.96 -10.75
N LEU A 137 1.01 2.60 -10.96
CA LEU A 137 2.10 3.58 -10.94
C LEU A 137 2.04 4.37 -12.25
N ASP A 138 2.13 5.70 -12.16
CA ASP A 138 2.32 6.53 -13.35
C ASP A 138 3.76 6.40 -13.88
N ASP A 139 4.00 6.83 -15.12
CA ASP A 139 5.29 6.64 -15.78
C ASP A 139 6.49 7.13 -14.91
N PRO A 140 6.45 8.32 -14.28
CA PRO A 140 7.56 8.78 -13.43
C PRO A 140 7.77 7.90 -12.18
N THR A 141 6.70 7.43 -11.54
CA THR A 141 6.81 6.58 -10.36
C THR A 141 7.25 5.16 -10.73
N ALA A 142 6.80 4.65 -11.88
CA ALA A 142 7.21 3.36 -12.42
C ALA A 142 8.69 3.37 -12.82
N GLU A 143 9.18 4.45 -13.42
CA GLU A 143 10.59 4.65 -13.74
C GLU A 143 11.45 4.70 -12.45
N ALA A 144 11.03 5.48 -11.44
CA ALA A 144 11.68 5.52 -10.14
C ALA A 144 11.73 4.15 -9.45
N ALA A 145 10.63 3.40 -9.49
CA ALA A 145 10.56 2.03 -8.96
C ALA A 145 11.52 1.10 -9.70
N ALA A 146 11.59 1.19 -11.03
CA ALA A 146 12.51 0.40 -11.83
C ALA A 146 13.99 0.73 -11.50
N GLU A 147 14.32 2.00 -11.33
CA GLU A 147 15.67 2.43 -10.92
C GLU A 147 16.04 1.95 -9.51
N ALA A 148 15.11 2.04 -8.56
CA ALA A 148 15.30 1.51 -7.21
C ALA A 148 15.52 -0.01 -7.22
N LEU A 149 14.74 -0.76 -8.01
CA LEU A 149 14.94 -2.20 -8.16
C LEU A 149 16.29 -2.55 -8.81
N ARG A 150 16.82 -1.72 -9.72
CA ARG A 150 18.18 -1.88 -10.28
C ARG A 150 19.26 -1.62 -9.23
N ALA A 151 19.00 -0.70 -8.30
CA ALA A 151 19.86 -0.41 -7.17
C ALA A 151 19.69 -1.40 -6.00
N GLU A 152 18.95 -2.50 -6.19
CA GLU A 152 18.66 -3.51 -5.16
C GLU A 152 17.91 -2.95 -3.94
N ILE A 153 17.19 -1.83 -4.09
CA ILE A 153 16.34 -1.26 -3.05
C ILE A 153 14.95 -1.92 -3.15
N PRO A 154 14.44 -2.53 -2.06
CA PRO A 154 13.07 -3.03 -2.00
C PRO A 154 12.04 -1.92 -2.25
N VAL A 155 11.05 -2.18 -3.11
CA VAL A 155 10.00 -1.23 -3.46
C VAL A 155 8.65 -1.75 -2.98
N TYR A 156 7.87 -0.91 -2.28
CA TYR A 156 6.54 -1.25 -1.80
C TYR A 156 5.51 -0.19 -2.18
N ASP A 157 4.35 -0.62 -2.66
CA ASP A 157 3.24 0.26 -3.00
C ASP A 157 2.36 0.52 -1.77
N LEU A 158 2.44 1.75 -1.27
CA LEU A 158 1.69 2.21 -0.11
C LEU A 158 0.20 2.39 -0.40
N SER A 159 -0.17 2.68 -1.67
CA SER A 159 -1.57 2.75 -2.09
C SER A 159 -2.28 1.39 -2.00
N ARG A 160 -1.49 0.30 -1.99
CA ARG A 160 -1.95 -1.09 -1.90
C ARG A 160 -1.52 -1.80 -0.62
N ALA A 161 -1.39 -1.03 0.47
CA ALA A 161 -1.06 -1.52 1.80
C ALA A 161 0.30 -2.24 1.87
N LEU A 162 1.35 -1.63 1.29
CA LEU A 162 2.72 -2.13 1.22
C LEU A 162 2.84 -3.44 0.42
N LEU A 163 2.15 -3.51 -0.72
CA LEU A 163 2.36 -4.59 -1.67
C LEU A 163 3.77 -4.47 -2.28
N GLU A 164 4.56 -5.54 -2.23
CA GLU A 164 5.88 -5.57 -2.85
C GLU A 164 5.78 -5.38 -4.37
N VAL A 165 6.49 -4.40 -4.89
CA VAL A 165 6.61 -4.11 -6.31
C VAL A 165 7.84 -4.84 -6.85
N THR A 166 7.64 -5.57 -7.94
CA THR A 166 8.68 -6.35 -8.61
C THR A 166 8.61 -6.10 -10.12
N TRP A 167 9.57 -6.61 -10.89
CA TRP A 167 9.61 -6.45 -12.35
C TRP A 167 8.32 -6.87 -13.08
N CYS A 168 7.52 -7.81 -12.55
CA CYS A 168 6.26 -8.18 -13.19
C CYS A 168 5.18 -7.08 -13.11
N HIS A 169 5.35 -6.13 -12.19
CA HIS A 169 4.48 -4.97 -12.03
C HIS A 169 4.92 -3.78 -12.90
N LEU A 170 6.08 -3.88 -13.55
CA LEU A 170 6.71 -2.85 -14.38
C LEU A 170 6.94 -3.37 -15.81
N PRO A 171 5.89 -3.73 -16.56
CA PRO A 171 6.03 -4.46 -17.83
C PRO A 171 6.79 -3.69 -18.93
N ASP A 172 6.81 -2.36 -18.84
CA ASP A 172 7.51 -1.48 -19.79
C ASP A 172 9.00 -1.24 -19.42
N HIS A 173 9.48 -1.82 -18.32
CA HIS A 173 10.85 -1.69 -17.85
C HIS A 173 11.55 -3.05 -17.80
N GLU A 174 12.77 -3.12 -18.34
CA GLU A 174 13.56 -4.35 -18.31
C GLU A 174 14.47 -4.44 -17.07
N PRO A 175 14.61 -5.65 -16.48
CA PRO A 175 15.60 -5.91 -15.45
C PRO A 175 17.02 -5.67 -16.01
N PRO A 176 18.01 -5.38 -15.14
CA PRO A 176 19.37 -5.20 -15.59
C PRO A 176 19.83 -6.42 -16.40
N GLN A 177 20.42 -6.18 -17.56
CA GLN A 177 20.96 -7.27 -18.37
C GLN A 177 22.04 -7.97 -17.54
N THR A 178 21.84 -9.24 -17.23
CA THR A 178 22.89 -10.08 -16.68
C THR A 178 24.11 -9.92 -17.59
N PRO A 179 25.28 -9.49 -17.09
CA PRO A 179 26.45 -9.30 -17.93
C PRO A 179 26.66 -10.56 -18.75
N ALA A 180 26.74 -10.40 -20.09
CA ALA A 180 27.01 -11.51 -20.97
C ALA A 180 28.27 -12.20 -20.45
N PRO A 181 28.25 -13.52 -20.21
CA PRO A 181 29.44 -14.21 -19.73
C PRO A 181 30.55 -13.95 -20.75
N ASP A 182 31.68 -13.42 -20.25
CA ASP A 182 32.87 -13.23 -21.06
C ASP A 182 33.17 -14.55 -21.78
N SER A 183 33.11 -14.49 -23.11
CA SER A 183 33.28 -15.65 -23.97
C SER A 183 34.76 -15.96 -24.07
N GLU A 184 35.28 -16.75 -23.13
CA GLU A 184 36.52 -17.49 -23.33
C GLU A 184 36.38 -18.96 -22.89
N ASP A 185 36.62 -19.80 -23.90
CA ASP A 185 37.05 -21.19 -23.89
C ASP A 185 36.04 -22.34 -23.76
N ASP A 186 36.05 -23.18 -24.81
CA ASP A 186 35.38 -24.46 -24.93
C ASP A 186 35.81 -25.42 -23.79
N GLY A 187 35.00 -25.52 -22.75
CA GLY A 187 35.16 -26.53 -21.71
C GLY A 187 34.04 -26.46 -20.68
N GLU A 188 33.13 -27.45 -20.72
CA GLU A 188 32.15 -27.81 -19.68
C GLU A 188 31.74 -26.70 -18.69
N LEU A 189 30.58 -26.08 -18.94
CA LEU A 189 29.96 -25.12 -18.03
C LEU A 189 29.52 -25.79 -16.72
N ALA A 190 30.35 -25.62 -15.69
CA ALA A 190 29.95 -25.76 -14.29
C ALA A 190 29.08 -24.56 -13.90
N LEU A 191 27.85 -24.83 -13.45
CA LEU A 191 27.05 -23.88 -12.69
C LEU A 191 27.71 -23.72 -11.31
N VAL A 192 28.22 -22.54 -10.98
CA VAL A 192 28.69 -22.24 -9.63
C VAL A 192 27.83 -21.10 -9.05
N PRO A 193 26.82 -21.41 -8.22
CA PRO A 193 26.42 -20.51 -7.15
C PRO A 193 27.41 -20.68 -5.99
N ALA A 194 27.97 -19.58 -5.50
CA ALA A 194 28.81 -19.59 -4.32
C ALA A 194 28.02 -20.19 -3.13
N ASP A 195 28.50 -21.33 -2.63
CA ASP A 195 28.10 -22.02 -1.39
C ASP A 195 26.76 -22.80 -1.31
N ALA A 196 26.22 -23.31 -2.42
CA ALA A 196 25.20 -24.37 -2.37
C ALA A 196 25.76 -25.69 -2.98
N PRO A 197 25.45 -26.88 -2.42
CA PRO A 197 25.92 -28.13 -3.02
C PRO A 197 25.32 -28.28 -4.43
N ASP A 198 26.19 -28.46 -5.43
CA ASP A 198 25.81 -28.66 -6.82
C ASP A 198 24.78 -29.78 -6.97
N VAL A 199 23.53 -29.40 -7.21
CA VAL A 199 22.49 -30.32 -7.65
C VAL A 199 22.28 -30.09 -9.14
N THR A 200 23.08 -30.78 -9.96
CA THR A 200 22.84 -30.85 -11.40
C THR A 200 21.64 -31.76 -11.64
N LEU A 201 20.49 -31.16 -11.98
CA LEU A 201 19.30 -31.93 -12.36
C LEU A 201 19.47 -32.45 -13.80
N SER A 202 19.27 -33.75 -14.00
CA SER A 202 19.13 -34.32 -15.33
C SER A 202 17.93 -33.70 -16.06
N ALA A 203 17.89 -33.77 -17.40
CA ALA A 203 16.78 -33.26 -18.19
C ALA A 203 15.41 -33.87 -17.77
N SER A 204 15.41 -35.11 -17.28
CA SER A 204 14.24 -35.75 -16.69
C SER A 204 13.83 -35.15 -15.35
N GLU A 205 14.77 -34.78 -14.49
CA GLU A 205 14.49 -34.17 -13.20
C GLU A 205 14.03 -32.72 -13.36
N ALA A 206 14.63 -31.96 -14.29
CA ALA A 206 14.15 -30.63 -14.66
C ALA A 206 12.68 -30.67 -15.15
N THR A 207 12.33 -31.67 -15.96
CA THR A 207 10.94 -31.85 -16.43
C THR A 207 9.97 -32.15 -15.28
N ILE A 208 10.39 -32.95 -14.30
CA ILE A 208 9.58 -33.26 -13.11
C ILE A 208 9.40 -32.03 -12.23
N VAL A 209 10.45 -31.22 -12.07
CA VAL A 209 10.43 -29.98 -11.28
C VAL A 209 9.53 -28.93 -11.94
N THR A 210 9.64 -28.72 -13.25
CA THR A 210 8.75 -27.81 -13.99
C THR A 210 7.28 -28.23 -13.91
N ALA A 211 6.99 -29.53 -13.98
CA ALA A 211 5.64 -30.06 -13.81
C ALA A 211 5.11 -29.88 -12.37
N ALA A 212 5.99 -29.86 -11.37
CA ALA A 212 5.63 -29.59 -9.98
C ALA A 212 5.33 -28.09 -9.76
N PHE A 213 6.13 -27.18 -10.34
CA PHE A 213 5.87 -25.74 -10.29
C PHE A 213 4.55 -25.37 -10.97
N SER A 214 4.27 -25.91 -12.16
CA SER A 214 3.01 -25.64 -12.86
C SER A 214 1.78 -26.15 -12.08
N LYS A 215 1.92 -27.26 -11.32
CA LYS A 215 0.86 -27.72 -10.40
C LYS A 215 0.71 -26.83 -9.17
N ALA A 216 1.79 -26.25 -8.66
CA ALA A 216 1.76 -25.32 -7.54
C ALA A 216 1.09 -24.00 -7.95
N GLU A 217 1.38 -23.47 -9.14
CA GLU A 217 0.72 -22.30 -9.72
C GLU A 217 -0.78 -22.54 -9.89
N GLN A 218 -1.19 -23.68 -10.44
CA GLN A 218 -2.62 -24.04 -10.57
C GLN A 218 -3.30 -24.17 -9.20
N LEU A 219 -2.59 -24.65 -8.17
CA LEU A 219 -3.12 -24.73 -6.80
C LEU A 219 -3.28 -23.32 -6.20
N LEU A 220 -2.32 -22.43 -6.43
CA LEU A 220 -2.36 -21.04 -5.97
C LEU A 220 -3.48 -20.26 -6.66
N ASP A 221 -3.71 -20.46 -7.95
CA ASP A 221 -4.86 -19.89 -8.67
C ASP A 221 -6.20 -20.41 -8.16
N LEU A 222 -6.28 -21.71 -7.86
CA LEU A 222 -7.48 -22.31 -7.27
C LEU A 222 -7.77 -21.74 -5.87
N ILE A 223 -6.72 -21.56 -5.05
CA ILE A 223 -6.83 -20.97 -3.72
C ILE A 223 -7.20 -19.48 -3.82
N GLY A 224 -6.57 -18.71 -4.71
CA GLY A 224 -6.87 -17.29 -4.91
C GLY A 224 -8.32 -17.07 -5.33
N THR A 225 -8.81 -17.90 -6.26
CA THR A 225 -10.19 -17.83 -6.75
C THR A 225 -11.21 -18.28 -5.68
N ASP A 226 -10.94 -19.35 -4.92
CA ASP A 226 -11.82 -19.82 -3.83
C ASP A 226 -11.82 -18.83 -2.64
N VAL A 227 -10.68 -18.21 -2.33
CA VAL A 227 -10.57 -17.19 -1.27
C VAL A 227 -11.34 -15.93 -1.65
N MET A 228 -11.22 -15.42 -2.87
CA MET A 228 -11.99 -14.26 -3.32
C MET A 228 -13.50 -14.53 -3.34
N THR A 229 -13.91 -15.72 -3.80
CA THR A 229 -15.33 -16.14 -3.78
C THR A 229 -15.86 -16.27 -2.35
N ARG A 230 -15.05 -16.78 -1.41
CA ARG A 230 -15.40 -16.84 0.01
C ARG A 230 -15.45 -15.46 0.66
N ILE A 231 -14.56 -14.54 0.30
CA ILE A 231 -14.58 -13.15 0.78
C ILE A 231 -15.87 -12.46 0.35
N GLU A 232 -16.30 -12.62 -0.90
CA GLU A 232 -17.58 -12.08 -1.37
C GLU A 232 -18.77 -12.70 -0.63
N THR A 233 -18.77 -14.01 -0.43
CA THR A 233 -19.83 -14.72 0.32
C THR A 233 -19.88 -14.28 1.79
N VAL A 234 -18.73 -14.10 2.44
CA VAL A 234 -18.62 -13.59 3.81
C VAL A 234 -19.06 -12.13 3.87
N ARG A 235 -18.68 -11.30 2.90
CA ARG A 235 -19.10 -9.90 2.80
C ARG A 235 -20.62 -9.78 2.66
N GLU A 236 -21.24 -10.58 1.78
CA GLU A 236 -22.70 -10.61 1.64
C GLU A 236 -23.39 -11.09 2.93
N SER A 237 -22.84 -12.11 3.59
CA SER A 237 -23.34 -12.63 4.86
C SER A 237 -23.24 -11.58 5.99
N LEU A 238 -22.14 -10.82 6.04
CA LEU A 238 -21.94 -9.74 7.01
C LEU A 238 -22.89 -8.56 6.75
N ILE A 239 -23.11 -8.18 5.49
CA ILE A 239 -24.08 -7.14 5.11
C ILE A 239 -25.50 -7.57 5.51
N HIS A 240 -25.86 -8.83 5.29
CA HIS A 240 -27.14 -9.38 5.72
C HIS A 240 -27.28 -9.45 7.24
N GLY A 241 -26.25 -9.87 7.96
CA GLY A 241 -26.25 -9.86 9.43
C GLY A 241 -26.42 -8.46 10.01
N ARG A 242 -25.72 -7.46 9.44
CA ARG A 242 -25.84 -6.06 9.88
C ARG A 242 -27.23 -5.49 9.67
N SER A 243 -27.93 -5.82 8.58
CA SER A 243 -29.28 -5.31 8.35
C SER A 243 -30.34 -5.89 9.29
N LEU A 244 -30.15 -7.15 9.73
CA LEU A 244 -31.00 -7.81 10.73
C LEU A 244 -30.81 -7.22 12.13
N LEU A 245 -29.58 -6.78 12.44
CA LEU A 245 -29.21 -6.18 13.72
C LEU A 245 -29.42 -4.66 13.78
N ALA A 246 -29.64 -4.02 12.63
CA ALA A 246 -29.91 -2.59 12.57
C ALA A 246 -31.20 -2.25 13.34
N PRO A 247 -31.20 -1.14 14.09
CA PRO A 247 -32.31 -0.77 14.95
C PRO A 247 -33.63 -0.73 14.18
N LYS A 248 -34.64 -1.41 14.73
CA LYS A 248 -36.01 -1.27 14.25
C LYS A 248 -36.49 0.14 14.62
N PRO A 249 -37.20 0.83 13.72
CA PRO A 249 -37.74 2.15 14.04
C PRO A 249 -38.73 1.97 15.19
N GLU A 250 -38.66 2.86 16.17
CA GLU A 250 -39.65 2.93 17.25
C GLU A 250 -41.02 3.22 16.63
N THR A 251 -41.87 2.20 16.61
CA THR A 251 -43.28 2.39 16.29
C THR A 251 -43.94 3.04 17.49
N ALA A 252 -44.36 4.30 17.35
CA ALA A 252 -45.33 4.90 18.27
C ALA A 252 -46.60 4.03 18.26
N VAL A 253 -46.93 3.48 19.42
CA VAL A 253 -48.18 2.74 19.64
C VAL A 253 -49.27 3.77 19.83
N GLU A 254 -50.14 3.93 18.84
CA GLU A 254 -51.46 4.54 19.05
C GLU A 254 -52.51 3.91 18.12
N ASP A 255 -53.63 3.58 18.76
CA ASP A 255 -54.87 2.99 18.25
C ASP A 255 -55.43 3.77 17.06
N GLY A 256 -55.91 3.07 16.02
CA GLY A 256 -56.68 3.71 14.97
C GLY A 256 -56.77 2.92 13.67
N ASP A 257 -58.00 2.58 13.30
CA ASP A 257 -58.46 1.65 12.27
C ASP A 257 -58.35 2.21 10.83
N GLU A 258 -57.19 2.75 10.44
CA GLU A 258 -56.91 3.17 9.05
C GLU A 258 -55.70 2.44 8.45
N PRO A 259 -55.72 2.10 7.14
CA PRO A 259 -54.58 1.47 6.47
C PRO A 259 -53.41 2.46 6.43
N LYS A 260 -52.49 2.30 7.40
CA LYS A 260 -51.29 3.13 7.52
C LYS A 260 -50.49 3.06 6.20
N LYS A 261 -50.27 4.20 5.56
CA LYS A 261 -49.34 4.32 4.42
C LYS A 261 -48.02 3.70 4.86
N THR A 262 -47.45 2.79 4.08
CA THR A 262 -46.12 2.23 4.39
C THR A 262 -45.06 2.97 3.58
N LYS A 263 -43.97 3.40 4.22
CA LYS A 263 -42.76 3.87 3.54
C LYS A 263 -41.85 2.67 3.23
N LEU A 264 -41.16 2.74 2.09
CA LEU A 264 -40.15 1.76 1.72
C LEU A 264 -38.78 2.30 2.17
N GLU A 265 -38.02 1.48 2.87
CA GLU A 265 -36.65 1.77 3.27
C GLU A 265 -35.68 0.78 2.61
N ILE A 266 -34.46 1.25 2.34
CA ILE A 266 -33.35 0.49 1.78
C ILE A 266 -32.21 0.51 2.79
N PHE A 267 -31.60 -0.65 3.03
CA PHE A 267 -30.42 -0.72 3.88
C PHE A 267 -29.20 -0.12 3.14
N ASN A 268 -28.55 0.85 3.77
CA ASN A 268 -27.29 1.41 3.30
C ASN A 268 -26.12 0.66 3.97
N PRO A 269 -25.35 -0.16 3.23
CA PRO A 269 -24.27 -0.96 3.80
C PRO A 269 -23.08 -0.12 4.27
N THR A 270 -22.91 1.09 3.75
CA THR A 270 -21.85 2.03 4.12
C THR A 270 -22.14 2.65 5.49
N THR A 271 -23.38 3.09 5.72
CA THR A 271 -23.78 3.74 6.98
C THR A 271 -24.29 2.74 8.03
N GLY A 272 -24.62 1.51 7.62
CA GLY A 272 -25.20 0.49 8.50
C GLY A 272 -26.62 0.80 8.95
N GLN A 273 -27.32 1.72 8.27
CA GLN A 273 -28.65 2.19 8.63
C GLN A 273 -29.68 1.92 7.54
N TRP A 274 -30.95 1.98 7.91
CA TRP A 274 -32.08 1.92 6.98
C TRP A 274 -32.47 3.33 6.57
N GLU A 275 -32.50 3.60 5.27
CA GLU A 275 -32.76 4.93 4.72
C GLU A 275 -34.00 4.90 3.82
N ALA A 276 -34.69 6.04 3.70
CA ALA A 276 -35.88 6.13 2.85
C ALA A 276 -35.53 5.82 1.38
N ALA A 277 -36.24 4.89 0.76
CA ALA A 277 -36.18 4.68 -0.67
C ALA A 277 -36.70 5.97 -1.34
N GLY A 278 -35.80 6.74 -1.96
CA GLY A 278 -36.17 7.97 -2.68
C GLY A 278 -37.20 7.73 -3.79
N ARG A 279 -37.47 8.76 -4.62
CA ARG A 279 -38.49 8.67 -5.69
C ARG A 279 -38.12 7.74 -6.88
N GLY A 280 -36.98 7.07 -6.82
CA GLY A 280 -36.49 6.14 -7.84
C GLY A 280 -36.85 4.68 -7.55
N ARG A 281 -36.78 3.82 -8.58
CA ARG A 281 -36.89 2.37 -8.38
C ARG A 281 -35.66 1.89 -7.59
N PRO A 282 -35.83 1.20 -6.44
CA PRO A 282 -34.70 0.68 -5.69
C PRO A 282 -33.85 -0.28 -6.54
N PRO A 283 -32.53 -0.35 -6.31
CA PRO A 283 -31.66 -1.29 -6.99
C PRO A 283 -32.18 -2.75 -6.86
N LYS A 284 -31.89 -3.57 -7.88
CA LYS A 284 -32.44 -4.94 -7.99
C LYS A 284 -32.06 -5.81 -6.79
N ASN A 285 -30.85 -5.65 -6.26
CA ASN A 285 -30.28 -6.44 -5.16
C ASN A 285 -30.31 -5.72 -3.80
N ALA A 286 -30.98 -4.57 -3.70
CA ALA A 286 -31.01 -3.83 -2.45
C ALA A 286 -31.87 -4.54 -1.40
N GLN A 287 -31.41 -4.60 -0.15
CA GLN A 287 -32.21 -5.10 0.96
C GLN A 287 -33.27 -4.05 1.32
N LYS A 288 -34.53 -4.48 1.40
CA LYS A 288 -35.70 -3.61 1.47
C LYS A 288 -36.57 -3.99 2.65
N ARG A 289 -37.09 -3.00 3.37
CA ARG A 289 -38.17 -3.21 4.35
C ARG A 289 -39.27 -2.19 4.16
N ARG A 290 -40.50 -2.56 4.52
CA ARG A 290 -41.63 -1.63 4.59
C ARG A 290 -41.89 -1.30 6.05
N VAL A 291 -41.94 -0.02 6.36
CA VAL A 291 -42.23 0.51 7.70
C VAL A 291 -43.49 1.36 7.63
N PRO A 292 -44.27 1.47 8.72
CA PRO A 292 -45.34 2.47 8.81
C PRO A 292 -44.79 3.88 8.52
N ALA A 293 -45.53 4.68 7.74
CA ALA A 293 -45.16 6.04 7.38
C ALA A 293 -45.20 7.00 8.57
#